data_AF-R4Z124-F1
#
_entry.id   AF-R4Z124-F1
#
_cell.length_a   1.000
_cell.length_b   1.000
_cell.length_c   1.000
_cell.angle_alpha   90.00
_cell.angle_beta   90.00
_cell.angle_gamma   90.00
#
_symmetry.space_group_name_H-M   'P 1'
#
loop_
_entity.id
_entity.type
_entity.pdbx_description
1 polymer ?
#
loop_
_entity_poly.entity_id
_entity_poly.type
_entity_poly.pdbx_seq_one_letter_code
_entity_poly.pdbx_strand_id
1 'polypeptide(L)'
;MGWNSWNQVRCNDLTEDVVKDAADAMAERGMHDAGYPTRFPSGIKALADYVHDLGLDFGLYLAPGSETCAMFWDDYPGVELGSYGHERSDVAQLDEWGVDYLKYDWCRADETDGLDRPTAFQMMRDELDALDRPMLYSISEYGETEPWKWAPGIAHMWCTTGDIEPSW
;
A
#
# COMPACT_ATOMS: atom_id res chain seq x y z
N MET A 1 -4.13 -12.63 6.70
CA MET A 1 -5.53 -12.31 6.32
C MET A 1 -5.86 -10.99 6.99
N GLY A 2 -6.71 -10.15 6.40
CA GLY A 2 -7.00 -8.84 6.97
C GLY A 2 -8.02 -8.06 6.16
N TRP A 3 -7.99 -6.73 6.30
CA TRP A 3 -8.89 -5.77 5.66
C TRP A 3 -8.12 -4.82 4.74
N ASN A 4 -8.80 -4.20 3.78
CA ASN A 4 -8.26 -3.14 2.94
C ASN A 4 -9.32 -2.05 2.76
N SER A 5 -8.91 -0.79 2.91
CA SER A 5 -9.79 0.38 2.93
C SER A 5 -10.40 0.77 1.58
N TRP A 6 -9.77 0.38 0.46
CA TRP A 6 -10.05 0.97 -0.85
C TRP A 6 -11.51 0.85 -1.27
N ASN A 7 -12.10 -0.34 -1.10
CA ASN A 7 -13.49 -0.64 -1.47
C ASN A 7 -14.54 -0.18 -0.44
N GLN A 8 -14.14 0.60 0.58
CA GLN A 8 -15.07 1.21 1.54
C GLN A 8 -14.99 2.74 1.55
N VAL A 9 -13.79 3.33 1.43
CA VAL A 9 -13.57 4.78 1.69
C VAL A 9 -12.72 5.52 0.64
N ARG A 10 -12.15 4.82 -0.36
CA ARG A 10 -11.34 5.42 -1.46
C ARG A 10 -10.29 6.43 -0.95
N CYS A 11 -9.91 7.42 -1.76
CA CYS A 11 -8.94 8.48 -1.39
C CYS A 11 -9.49 9.50 -0.38
N ASN A 12 -10.81 9.76 -0.42
CA ASN A 12 -11.39 10.97 0.18
C ASN A 12 -11.95 10.77 1.61
N ASP A 13 -12.13 9.54 2.06
CA ASP A 13 -12.71 9.25 3.39
C ASP A 13 -11.81 8.35 4.29
N LEU A 14 -10.62 7.94 3.82
CA LEU A 14 -9.67 7.07 4.55
C LEU A 14 -8.91 7.77 5.69
N THR A 15 -9.27 7.53 6.96
CA THR A 15 -8.69 8.17 8.17
C THR A 15 -7.99 7.20 9.14
N GLU A 16 -7.22 7.72 10.11
CA GLU A 16 -6.68 6.99 11.28
C GLU A 16 -7.81 6.40 12.10
N ASP A 17 -8.87 7.16 12.35
CA ASP A 17 -10.08 6.72 13.05
C ASP A 17 -10.83 5.64 12.26
N VAL A 18 -10.82 5.67 10.92
CA VAL A 18 -11.37 4.59 10.07
C VAL A 18 -10.49 3.34 10.11
N VAL A 19 -9.16 3.49 10.18
CA VAL A 19 -8.24 2.36 10.37
C VAL A 19 -8.34 1.79 11.79
N LYS A 20 -8.55 2.64 12.80
CA LYS A 20 -8.80 2.27 14.20
C LYS A 20 -10.16 1.59 14.34
N ASP A 21 -11.24 2.18 13.85
CA ASP A 21 -12.57 1.55 13.75
C ASP A 21 -12.49 0.19 13.06
N ALA A 22 -11.64 0.03 12.02
CA ALA A 22 -11.43 -1.25 11.36
C ALA A 22 -10.61 -2.24 12.22
N ALA A 23 -9.53 -1.81 12.86
CA ALA A 23 -8.71 -2.62 13.77
C ALA A 23 -9.51 -3.04 15.01
N ASP A 24 -10.15 -2.08 15.67
CA ASP A 24 -11.07 -2.26 16.79
C ASP A 24 -12.27 -3.11 16.37
N ALA A 25 -12.77 -3.05 15.13
CA ALA A 25 -13.83 -3.95 14.65
C ALA A 25 -13.35 -5.37 14.27
N MET A 26 -12.05 -5.55 14.07
CA MET A 26 -11.40 -6.86 13.98
C MET A 26 -11.07 -7.44 15.37
N ALA A 27 -10.86 -6.59 16.38
CA ALA A 27 -10.58 -6.98 17.77
C ALA A 27 -11.86 -7.16 18.63
N GLU A 28 -12.73 -6.15 18.74
CA GLU A 28 -13.82 -6.06 19.75
C GLU A 28 -15.19 -5.51 19.23
N ARG A 29 -15.19 -4.51 18.33
CA ARG A 29 -16.31 -3.76 17.68
C ARG A 29 -17.02 -2.61 18.43
N GLY A 30 -16.77 -1.38 17.99
CA GLY A 30 -17.63 -0.18 18.12
C GLY A 30 -17.01 1.06 17.43
N MET A 31 -17.79 1.85 16.66
CA MET A 31 -17.30 2.91 15.72
C MET A 31 -17.17 4.34 16.31
N HIS A 32 -16.51 5.31 15.62
CA HIS A 32 -17.11 6.55 15.02
C HIS A 32 -16.17 7.79 14.68
N ASP A 33 -16.19 8.27 13.41
CA ASP A 33 -15.87 9.63 12.81
C ASP A 33 -14.43 10.12 12.42
N ALA A 34 -14.34 11.18 11.59
CA ALA A 34 -13.30 11.42 10.55
C ALA A 34 -12.97 12.92 10.20
N GLY A 35 -11.95 13.22 9.35
CA GLY A 35 -11.81 14.52 8.60
C GLY A 35 -10.39 14.89 8.12
N TYR A 36 -10.19 15.62 6.98
CA TYR A 36 -8.95 15.56 6.14
C TYR A 36 -7.54 15.79 6.78
N PRO A 37 -6.85 16.94 6.81
CA PRO A 37 -5.42 16.97 7.22
C PRO A 37 -5.18 16.41 8.65
N THR A 38 -6.24 16.46 9.44
CA THR A 38 -6.61 15.81 10.70
C THR A 38 -6.91 14.29 10.63
N ARG A 39 -6.60 13.59 9.53
CA ARG A 39 -6.92 12.16 9.32
C ARG A 39 -5.90 11.25 9.96
N PHE A 40 -4.61 11.56 9.87
CA PHE A 40 -3.54 10.83 10.57
C PHE A 40 -2.85 11.75 11.59
N PRO A 41 -3.59 12.34 12.55
CA PRO A 41 -3.08 13.38 13.44
C PRO A 41 -2.01 12.87 14.40
N SER A 42 -1.97 11.56 14.66
CA SER A 42 -0.92 10.93 15.48
C SER A 42 0.35 10.60 14.66
N GLY A 43 0.26 10.65 13.33
CA GLY A 43 1.30 10.17 12.42
C GLY A 43 1.27 8.65 12.24
N ILE A 44 1.79 8.19 11.09
CA ILE A 44 1.68 6.78 10.67
C ILE A 44 2.32 5.81 11.68
N LYS A 45 3.47 6.15 12.26
CA LYS A 45 4.10 5.32 13.31
C LYS A 45 3.17 5.07 14.50
N ALA A 46 2.52 6.11 15.02
CA ALA A 46 1.65 5.97 16.20
C ALA A 46 0.37 5.17 15.89
N LEU A 47 -0.06 5.15 14.63
CA LEU A 47 -1.13 4.25 14.16
C LEU A 47 -0.64 2.81 14.03
N ALA A 48 0.56 2.56 13.50
CA ALA A 48 1.16 1.24 13.45
C ALA A 48 1.36 0.66 14.86
N ASP A 49 1.99 1.42 15.77
CA ASP A 49 2.18 1.05 17.17
C ASP A 49 0.85 0.68 17.86
N TYR A 50 -0.24 1.42 17.57
CA TYR A 50 -1.59 1.11 18.07
C TYR A 50 -2.17 -0.20 17.52
N VAL A 51 -1.97 -0.46 16.22
CA VAL A 51 -2.42 -1.70 15.56
C VAL A 51 -1.61 -2.90 16.09
N HIS A 52 -0.32 -2.72 16.39
CA HIS A 52 0.54 -3.72 17.03
C HIS A 52 0.13 -4.02 18.48
N ASP A 53 -0.26 -3.01 19.27
CA ASP A 53 -0.76 -3.19 20.65
C ASP A 53 -2.06 -4.03 20.69
N LEU A 54 -2.84 -4.03 19.61
CA LEU A 54 -4.01 -4.91 19.41
C LEU A 54 -3.65 -6.32 18.91
N GLY A 55 -2.37 -6.59 18.63
CA GLY A 55 -1.89 -7.88 18.11
C GLY A 55 -2.18 -8.10 16.63
N LEU A 56 -2.27 -7.02 15.83
CA LEU A 56 -2.52 -7.04 14.40
C LEU A 56 -1.29 -6.51 13.62
N ASP A 57 -1.11 -6.98 12.38
CA ASP A 57 -0.09 -6.46 11.44
C ASP A 57 -0.58 -5.16 10.76
N PHE A 58 0.30 -4.17 10.56
CA PHE A 58 -0.04 -2.92 9.86
C PHE A 58 0.47 -2.90 8.41
N GLY A 59 -0.27 -2.27 7.48
CA GLY A 59 0.05 -2.29 6.05
C GLY A 59 -0.24 -0.99 5.30
N LEU A 60 0.66 -0.66 4.36
CA LEU A 60 0.57 0.54 3.52
C LEU A 60 0.58 0.22 2.01
N TYR A 61 0.50 1.30 1.23
CA TYR A 61 0.35 1.32 -0.22
C TYR A 61 1.37 2.29 -0.83
N LEU A 62 2.07 1.86 -1.88
CA LEU A 62 2.93 2.69 -2.73
C LEU A 62 2.79 2.23 -4.21
N ALA A 63 3.40 2.97 -5.14
CA ALA A 63 3.48 2.60 -6.55
C ALA A 63 4.86 2.98 -7.12
N PRO A 64 5.42 2.23 -8.11
CA PRO A 64 6.77 2.44 -8.61
C PRO A 64 6.97 3.66 -9.54
N GLY A 65 5.89 4.23 -10.08
CA GLY A 65 5.96 5.45 -10.88
C GLY A 65 6.16 6.71 -10.02
N SER A 66 6.16 7.88 -10.65
CA SER A 66 6.08 9.17 -9.95
C SER A 66 4.66 9.49 -9.46
N GLU A 67 3.64 8.82 -10.02
CA GLU A 67 2.23 8.97 -9.66
C GLU A 67 1.65 7.72 -8.98
N THR A 68 0.60 7.93 -8.19
CA THR A 68 -0.24 6.84 -7.63
C THR A 68 -1.53 6.69 -8.43
N CYS A 69 -2.19 5.54 -8.33
CA CYS A 69 -3.43 5.27 -9.04
C CYS A 69 -4.54 6.29 -8.72
N ALA A 70 -4.54 6.84 -7.50
CA ALA A 70 -5.44 7.92 -7.09
C ALA A 70 -5.24 9.21 -7.91
N MET A 71 -4.00 9.55 -8.27
CA MET A 71 -3.70 10.72 -9.10
C MET A 71 -4.20 10.50 -10.54
N PHE A 72 -3.90 9.33 -11.11
CA PHE A 72 -4.26 9.03 -12.49
C PHE A 72 -5.78 8.81 -12.71
N TRP A 73 -6.45 8.12 -11.79
CA TRP A 73 -7.84 7.69 -11.97
C TRP A 73 -8.89 8.50 -11.19
N ASP A 74 -8.53 9.07 -10.04
CA ASP A 74 -9.46 9.75 -9.12
C ASP A 74 -9.23 11.28 -9.01
N ASP A 75 -8.40 11.87 -9.88
CA ASP A 75 -8.02 13.30 -9.89
C ASP A 75 -7.47 13.79 -8.53
N TYR A 76 -6.73 12.91 -7.84
CA TYR A 76 -6.25 13.19 -6.50
C TYR A 76 -5.15 14.27 -6.49
N PRO A 77 -5.30 15.36 -5.71
CA PRO A 77 -4.34 16.47 -5.71
C PRO A 77 -3.01 16.08 -5.04
N GLY A 78 -2.02 15.74 -5.86
CA GLY A 78 -0.65 15.42 -5.46
C GLY A 78 0.35 15.72 -6.58
N VAL A 79 1.63 15.63 -6.26
CA VAL A 79 2.77 15.69 -7.20
C VAL A 79 3.84 14.77 -6.62
N GLU A 80 4.46 13.91 -7.44
CA GLU A 80 5.59 13.05 -7.03
C GLU A 80 5.29 12.25 -5.73
N LEU A 81 4.13 11.56 -5.71
CA LEU A 81 3.66 10.75 -4.57
C LEU A 81 3.87 9.23 -4.76
N GLY A 82 4.38 8.81 -5.93
CA GLY A 82 4.90 7.46 -6.13
C GLY A 82 6.40 7.38 -5.83
N SER A 83 6.93 6.17 -5.73
CA SER A 83 8.26 5.85 -5.19
C SER A 83 9.42 5.99 -6.18
N TYR A 84 9.19 6.47 -7.41
CA TYR A 84 10.21 6.52 -8.48
C TYR A 84 11.48 7.28 -8.07
N GLY A 85 12.60 6.57 -7.92
CA GLY A 85 13.89 7.12 -7.47
C GLY A 85 13.97 7.41 -5.97
N HIS A 86 12.92 7.06 -5.21
CA HIS A 86 12.76 7.24 -3.78
C HIS A 86 12.61 5.92 -3.00
N GLU A 87 12.72 4.77 -3.68
CA GLU A 87 12.39 3.44 -3.17
C GLU A 87 13.12 3.11 -1.87
N ARG A 88 14.42 3.45 -1.77
CA ARG A 88 15.21 3.26 -0.54
C ARG A 88 14.75 4.17 0.61
N SER A 89 14.44 5.44 0.33
CA SER A 89 13.94 6.36 1.36
C SER A 89 12.56 5.94 1.87
N ASP A 90 11.71 5.47 0.96
CA ASP A 90 10.38 4.97 1.28
C ASP A 90 10.48 3.71 2.14
N VAL A 91 11.28 2.71 1.73
CA VAL A 91 11.52 1.48 2.51
C VAL A 91 12.10 1.77 3.90
N ALA A 92 13.06 2.70 4.02
CA ALA A 92 13.57 3.13 5.31
C ALA A 92 12.50 3.83 6.17
N GLN A 93 11.58 4.56 5.55
CA GLN A 93 10.49 5.23 6.27
C GLN A 93 9.38 4.24 6.70
N LEU A 94 9.06 3.24 5.86
CA LEU A 94 8.21 2.09 6.20
C LEU A 94 8.82 1.29 7.35
N ASP A 95 10.16 1.14 7.38
CA ASP A 95 10.87 0.49 8.47
C ASP A 95 10.70 1.24 9.79
N GLU A 96 11.06 2.53 9.83
CA GLU A 96 10.93 3.40 11.01
C GLU A 96 9.49 3.42 11.57
N TRP A 97 8.49 3.43 10.68
CA TRP A 97 7.07 3.42 11.08
C TRP A 97 6.54 2.07 11.51
N GLY A 98 7.30 0.97 11.37
CA GLY A 98 6.84 -0.36 11.78
C GLY A 98 5.82 -0.99 10.82
N VAL A 99 5.84 -0.67 9.53
CA VAL A 99 4.91 -1.25 8.54
C VAL A 99 5.29 -2.70 8.26
N ASP A 100 4.34 -3.64 8.31
CA ASP A 100 4.57 -5.08 8.14
C ASP A 100 4.17 -5.61 6.75
N TYR A 101 3.34 -4.86 6.02
CA TYR A 101 2.80 -5.24 4.71
C TYR A 101 2.87 -4.06 3.73
N LEU A 102 3.32 -4.32 2.51
CA LEU A 102 3.29 -3.34 1.42
C LEU A 102 2.50 -3.87 0.22
N LYS A 103 1.38 -3.20 -0.13
CA LYS A 103 0.85 -3.28 -1.51
C LYS A 103 1.68 -2.32 -2.38
N TYR A 104 2.26 -2.85 -3.44
CA TYR A 104 2.91 -2.09 -4.49
C TYR A 104 2.10 -2.24 -5.78
N ASP A 105 1.55 -1.14 -6.27
CA ASP A 105 0.66 -1.12 -7.43
C ASP A 105 1.44 -0.89 -8.74
N TRP A 106 0.76 -0.64 -9.87
CA TRP A 106 1.43 -0.31 -11.13
C TRP A 106 1.12 1.09 -11.67
N CYS A 107 -0.16 1.48 -11.68
CA CYS A 107 -0.60 2.86 -11.93
C CYS A 107 -0.05 3.54 -13.19
N ARG A 108 0.23 2.76 -14.25
CA ARG A 108 0.76 3.20 -15.56
C ARG A 108 2.19 3.78 -15.52
N ALA A 109 3.05 3.28 -14.63
CA ALA A 109 4.46 3.67 -14.58
C ALA A 109 5.26 3.41 -15.89
N ASP A 110 4.72 2.59 -16.82
CA ASP A 110 5.21 2.42 -18.19
C ASP A 110 4.86 3.59 -19.12
N GLU A 111 3.75 4.30 -18.87
CA GLU A 111 3.34 5.50 -19.64
C GLU A 111 3.92 6.80 -19.06
N THR A 112 3.99 6.93 -17.74
CA THR A 112 4.47 8.14 -17.05
C THR A 112 6.00 8.20 -16.98
N ASP A 113 6.64 7.12 -16.53
CA ASP A 113 8.07 7.08 -16.17
C ASP A 113 8.90 6.13 -17.06
N GLY A 114 8.24 5.38 -17.94
CA GLY A 114 8.88 4.43 -18.87
C GLY A 114 9.40 3.14 -18.21
N LEU A 115 8.85 2.75 -17.06
CA LEU A 115 9.30 1.58 -16.29
C LEU A 115 8.85 0.23 -16.89
N ASP A 116 9.65 -0.79 -16.61
CA ASP A 116 9.32 -2.20 -16.81
C ASP A 116 8.77 -2.82 -15.51
N ARG A 117 7.70 -3.64 -15.61
CA ARG A 117 7.00 -4.24 -14.47
C ARG A 117 7.94 -5.13 -13.63
N PRO A 118 8.46 -6.28 -14.14
CA PRO A 118 9.40 -7.11 -13.38
C PRO A 118 10.57 -6.35 -12.76
N THR A 119 11.19 -5.44 -13.51
CA THR A 119 12.36 -4.68 -13.05
C THR A 119 12.02 -3.76 -11.86
N ALA A 120 10.91 -3.03 -11.93
CA ALA A 120 10.50 -2.12 -10.86
C ALA A 120 10.01 -2.87 -9.60
N PHE A 121 9.28 -3.98 -9.76
CA PHE A 121 8.90 -4.84 -8.64
C PHE A 121 10.12 -5.54 -8.01
N GLN A 122 11.14 -5.90 -8.80
CA GLN A 122 12.39 -6.42 -8.23
C GLN A 122 13.17 -5.34 -7.48
N MET A 123 13.26 -4.11 -7.99
CA MET A 123 14.00 -3.02 -7.32
C MET A 123 13.46 -2.73 -5.92
N MET A 124 12.14 -2.62 -5.76
CA MET A 124 11.51 -2.45 -4.45
C MET A 124 11.68 -3.69 -3.55
N ARG A 125 11.66 -4.91 -4.12
CA ARG A 125 12.03 -6.14 -3.38
C ARG A 125 13.48 -6.09 -2.87
N ASP A 126 14.44 -5.69 -3.70
CA ASP A 126 15.86 -5.68 -3.34
C ASP A 126 16.16 -4.68 -2.19
N GLU A 127 15.43 -3.56 -2.10
CA GLU A 127 15.51 -2.64 -0.94
C GLU A 127 14.78 -3.22 0.29
N LEU A 128 13.64 -3.90 0.15
CA LEU A 128 12.94 -4.56 1.27
C LEU A 128 13.74 -5.71 1.89
N ASP A 129 14.46 -6.49 1.08
CA ASP A 129 15.37 -7.56 1.56
C ASP A 129 16.65 -7.01 2.21
N ALA A 130 16.89 -5.69 2.16
CA ALA A 130 17.99 -5.04 2.88
C ALA A 130 17.64 -4.64 4.32
N LEU A 131 16.39 -4.83 4.76
CA LEU A 131 15.96 -4.58 6.15
C LEU A 131 16.33 -5.73 7.09
N ASP A 132 16.62 -5.40 8.36
CA ASP A 132 16.84 -6.39 9.43
C ASP A 132 15.55 -7.11 9.89
N ARG A 133 14.37 -6.72 9.35
CA ARG A 133 13.06 -7.34 9.64
C ARG A 133 12.28 -7.66 8.37
N PRO A 134 11.47 -8.74 8.34
CA PRO A 134 10.66 -9.07 7.17
C PRO A 134 9.49 -8.11 6.99
N MET A 135 9.15 -7.83 5.72
CA MET A 135 7.91 -7.13 5.34
C MET A 135 7.20 -7.93 4.24
N LEU A 136 5.88 -8.12 4.36
CA LEU A 136 5.10 -8.88 3.40
C LEU A 136 4.83 -8.03 2.14
N TYR A 137 5.70 -8.21 1.16
CA TYR A 137 5.57 -7.62 -0.17
C TYR A 137 4.48 -8.26 -1.03
N SER A 138 3.54 -7.44 -1.52
CA SER A 138 2.37 -7.80 -2.32
C SER A 138 2.28 -6.88 -3.55
N ILE A 139 2.19 -7.44 -4.76
CA ILE A 139 2.26 -6.66 -6.00
C ILE A 139 0.97 -6.67 -6.83
N SER A 140 0.71 -5.58 -7.54
CA SER A 140 -0.51 -5.39 -8.35
C SER A 140 -0.18 -4.71 -9.68
N GLU A 141 -0.08 -5.50 -10.75
CA GLU A 141 -0.04 -5.01 -12.14
C GLU A 141 -1.20 -5.57 -12.99
N TYR A 142 -2.32 -5.85 -12.32
CA TYR A 142 -3.60 -6.26 -12.90
C TYR A 142 -3.58 -7.60 -13.68
N GLY A 143 -2.49 -8.38 -13.57
CA GLY A 143 -2.29 -9.63 -14.31
C GLY A 143 -1.76 -9.46 -15.73
N GLU A 144 -1.47 -8.23 -16.16
CA GLU A 144 -1.23 -7.85 -17.56
C GLU A 144 0.00 -8.52 -18.17
N THR A 145 1.06 -8.71 -17.37
CA THR A 145 2.32 -9.36 -17.80
C THR A 145 2.50 -10.76 -17.21
N GLU A 146 1.39 -11.43 -16.87
CA GLU A 146 1.36 -12.81 -16.37
C GLU A 146 2.25 -13.02 -15.12
N PRO A 147 2.03 -12.27 -14.01
CA PRO A 147 2.93 -12.22 -12.85
C PRO A 147 3.23 -13.57 -12.21
N TRP A 148 2.32 -14.54 -12.34
CA TRP A 148 2.55 -15.94 -11.94
C TRP A 148 3.77 -16.62 -12.62
N LYS A 149 4.36 -16.01 -13.66
CA LYS A 149 5.59 -16.48 -14.33
C LYS A 149 6.89 -15.89 -13.76
N TRP A 150 6.85 -14.72 -13.13
CA TRP A 150 8.07 -13.96 -12.75
C TRP A 150 8.05 -13.43 -11.30
N ALA A 151 6.88 -13.18 -10.72
CA ALA A 151 6.74 -12.77 -9.32
C ALA A 151 7.18 -13.83 -8.27
N PRO A 152 7.15 -15.16 -8.54
CA PRO A 152 7.69 -16.15 -7.59
C PRO A 152 9.18 -15.94 -7.29
N GLY A 153 9.49 -15.52 -6.07
CA GLY A 153 10.85 -15.14 -5.65
C GLY A 153 11.08 -13.63 -5.53
N ILE A 154 10.20 -12.81 -6.11
CA ILE A 154 10.15 -11.36 -5.92
C ILE A 154 9.10 -11.02 -4.84
N ALA A 155 7.84 -11.40 -5.05
CA ALA A 155 6.73 -11.07 -4.16
C ALA A 155 6.18 -12.30 -3.41
N HIS A 156 5.51 -12.06 -2.28
CA HIS A 156 4.85 -13.11 -1.49
C HIS A 156 3.43 -13.39 -2.01
N MET A 157 2.82 -12.42 -2.69
CA MET A 157 1.54 -12.53 -3.38
C MET A 157 1.46 -11.50 -4.51
N TRP A 158 0.60 -11.76 -5.50
CA TRP A 158 0.40 -10.90 -6.67
C TRP A 158 -1.06 -10.95 -7.15
N CYS A 159 -1.59 -9.83 -7.63
CA CYS A 159 -2.85 -9.81 -8.36
C CYS A 159 -2.74 -10.63 -9.65
N THR A 160 -3.85 -11.22 -10.10
CA THR A 160 -3.91 -11.99 -11.37
C THR A 160 -4.98 -11.45 -12.34
N THR A 161 -5.65 -10.37 -11.96
CA THR A 161 -6.70 -9.65 -12.70
C THR A 161 -6.65 -8.17 -12.29
N GLY A 162 -7.33 -7.31 -13.05
CA GLY A 162 -7.71 -5.98 -12.56
C GLY A 162 -8.67 -6.03 -11.37
N ASP A 163 -9.01 -4.84 -10.88
CA ASP A 163 -9.84 -4.65 -9.69
C ASP A 163 -11.22 -5.31 -9.80
N ILE A 164 -11.70 -5.84 -8.67
CA ILE A 164 -13.00 -6.51 -8.58
C ILE A 164 -14.14 -5.51 -8.33
N GLU A 165 -15.15 -5.55 -9.19
CA GLU A 165 -16.40 -4.81 -9.03
C GLU A 165 -17.45 -5.58 -8.19
N PRO A 166 -18.41 -4.91 -7.54
CA PRO A 166 -19.53 -5.55 -6.82
C PRO A 166 -20.63 -6.06 -7.80
N SER A 167 -20.23 -6.85 -8.79
CA SER A 167 -21.06 -7.42 -9.86
C SER A 167 -20.90 -8.95 -9.95
N TRP A 168 -21.76 -9.62 -10.73
CA TRP A 168 -21.79 -11.08 -10.88
C TRP A 168 -22.17 -11.49 -12.31
#